data_AF-A0A969BFB2-F1
#
_entry.id   AF-A0A969BFB2-F1
#
_cell.length_a   1.000
_cell.length_b   1.000
_cell.length_c   1.000
_cell.angle_alpha   90.00
_cell.angle_beta   90.00
_cell.angle_gamma   90.00
#
_symmetry.space_group_name_H-M   'P 1'
#
loop_
_entity.id
_entity.type
_entity.pdbx_description
1 polymer ?
#
loop_
_entity_poly.entity_id
_entity_poly.type
_entity_poly.pdbx_seq_one_letter_code
_entity_poly.pdbx_strand_id
1 'polypeptide(L)'
;MNTLCADIGNFSVLTAVVDYQPTSINKMRSLIVDVTHKSEAREGLHADDSPLVGIKGKYFKIGRQAGKQPNCLSAAEAGKNQSEIFLPMLLANTPDGFEGSVSMLVPSRDKAAETWIRTAILNTHEYSVNHQNRIARFTDVEFHRESDTALLHGYLSGIVPKNDGALLIDIGGGTVNALIATFENGELDILWRESFDNRGGIALAKSILDTDCVKSQKSMSVHQIMDAIADGKRYIGNRSDRSFEPVLMTA
;
A
#
# COMPACT_ATOMS: atom_id res chain seq x y z
N MET A 1 18.93 -16.37 -0.90
CA MET A 1 19.29 -14.95 -1.10
C MET A 1 18.03 -14.21 -0.74
N ASN A 2 18.05 -13.37 0.29
CA ASN A 2 16.81 -12.88 0.87
C ASN A 2 16.04 -12.03 -0.14
N THR A 3 14.74 -12.28 -0.29
CA THR A 3 13.85 -11.44 -1.10
C THR A 3 12.81 -10.79 -0.22
N LEU A 4 12.75 -9.46 -0.24
CA LEU A 4 11.68 -8.67 0.34
C LEU A 4 10.61 -8.43 -0.73
N CYS A 5 9.47 -9.09 -0.61
CA CYS A 5 8.30 -8.81 -1.42
C CYS A 5 7.58 -7.58 -0.86
N ALA A 6 7.20 -6.62 -1.72
CA ALA A 6 6.54 -5.38 -1.32
C ALA A 6 5.40 -4.98 -2.27
N ASP A 7 4.24 -4.69 -1.71
CA ASP A 7 3.15 -3.97 -2.35
C ASP A 7 2.93 -2.66 -1.58
N ILE A 8 3.34 -1.54 -2.17
CA ILE A 8 3.12 -0.21 -1.60
C ILE A 8 1.83 0.35 -2.23
N GLY A 9 0.71 -0.14 -1.73
CA GLY A 9 -0.64 0.23 -2.14
C GLY A 9 -1.02 1.66 -1.75
N ASN A 10 -2.10 2.18 -2.36
CA ASN A 10 -2.64 3.50 -2.02
C ASN A 10 -3.28 3.53 -0.62
N PHE A 11 -3.82 2.39 -0.19
CA PHE A 11 -4.43 2.21 1.12
C PHE A 11 -3.45 1.53 2.08
N SER A 12 -2.92 0.36 1.73
CA SER A 12 -2.02 -0.38 2.61
C SER A 12 -0.71 -0.72 1.96
N VAL A 13 0.32 -0.84 2.79
CA VAL A 13 1.60 -1.45 2.46
C VAL A 13 1.55 -2.90 2.93
N LEU A 14 1.89 -3.83 2.05
CA LEU A 14 2.08 -5.24 2.37
C LEU A 14 3.53 -5.61 2.09
N THR A 15 4.18 -6.30 3.03
CA THR A 15 5.55 -6.76 2.83
C THR A 15 5.74 -8.15 3.42
N ALA A 16 6.65 -8.92 2.83
CA ALA A 16 7.03 -10.24 3.34
C ALA A 16 8.47 -10.55 2.96
N VAL A 17 9.21 -11.24 3.83
CA VAL A 17 10.57 -11.73 3.54
C VAL A 17 10.50 -13.24 3.33
N VAL A 18 10.76 -13.70 2.10
CA VAL A 18 10.48 -15.09 1.66
C VAL A 18 11.33 -16.14 2.38
N ASP A 19 12.54 -15.78 2.82
CA ASP A 19 13.47 -16.72 3.49
C ASP A 19 13.44 -16.63 5.03
N TYR A 20 12.64 -15.73 5.62
CA TYR A 20 12.41 -15.68 7.07
C TYR A 20 11.21 -16.57 7.42
N GLN A 21 11.43 -17.63 8.19
CA GLN A 21 10.35 -18.48 8.70
C GLN A 21 9.99 -18.11 10.15
N PRO A 22 8.68 -17.97 10.47
CA PRO A 22 7.53 -17.99 9.55
C PRO A 22 7.48 -16.75 8.67
N THR A 23 7.15 -16.90 7.39
CA THR A 23 6.94 -15.78 6.47
C THR A 23 5.66 -15.05 6.87
N SER A 24 5.79 -14.05 7.74
CA SER A 24 4.68 -13.20 8.16
C SER A 24 4.51 -12.05 7.16
N ILE A 25 3.31 -11.90 6.61
CA ILE A 25 2.96 -10.70 5.84
C ILE A 25 2.75 -9.56 6.83
N ASN A 26 3.62 -8.55 6.79
CA ASN A 26 3.41 -7.31 7.51
C ASN A 26 2.48 -6.41 6.70
N LYS A 27 1.42 -5.92 7.36
CA LYS A 27 0.41 -5.02 6.78
C LYS A 27 0.36 -3.72 7.58
N MET A 28 0.55 -2.60 6.88
CA MET A 28 0.52 -1.27 7.46
C MET A 28 -0.36 -0.33 6.61
N ARG A 29 -0.90 0.74 7.18
CA ARG A 29 -1.54 1.81 6.40
C ARG A 29 -0.49 2.61 5.62
N SER A 30 -0.78 2.94 4.36
CA SER A 30 0.04 3.80 3.49
C SER A 30 -0.16 5.28 3.83
N LEU A 31 0.02 5.63 5.09
CA LEU A 31 -0.03 7.00 5.60
C LEU A 31 1.34 7.37 6.13
N ILE A 32 1.77 8.59 5.84
CA ILE A 32 3.06 9.12 6.25
C ILE A 32 2.93 10.58 6.66
N VAL A 33 3.73 10.99 7.64
CA VAL A 33 3.86 12.38 8.05
C VAL A 33 5.29 12.65 8.49
N ASP A 34 5.88 13.73 7.98
CA ASP A 34 7.16 14.25 8.45
C ASP A 34 6.96 14.91 9.83
N VAL A 35 7.73 14.44 10.80
CA VAL A 35 7.73 14.91 12.20
C VAL A 35 9.10 15.38 12.65
N THR A 36 10.04 15.60 11.72
CA THR A 36 11.45 15.95 11.99
C THR A 36 11.63 17.07 13.00
N HIS A 37 10.76 18.08 12.97
CA HIS A 37 10.81 19.25 13.84
C HIS A 37 9.70 19.28 14.91
N LYS A 38 9.11 18.12 15.23
CA LYS A 38 8.00 18.02 16.17
C LYS A 38 8.34 17.15 17.38
N SER A 39 7.61 17.33 18.48
CA SER A 39 7.82 16.57 19.72
C SER A 39 7.49 15.08 19.58
N GLU A 40 6.79 14.70 18.52
CA GLU A 40 6.47 13.32 18.15
C GLU A 40 7.69 12.54 17.63
N ALA A 41 8.85 13.15 17.40
CA ALA A 41 10.08 12.45 17.04
C ALA A 41 10.84 11.86 18.26
N ARG A 42 10.18 11.73 19.43
CA ARG A 42 10.80 11.26 20.69
C ARG A 42 10.79 9.74 20.82
N GLU A 43 11.70 9.23 21.63
CA GLU A 43 11.80 7.81 21.96
C GLU A 43 10.63 7.33 22.83
N GLY A 44 10.26 6.05 22.68
CA GLY A 44 9.24 5.38 23.51
C GLY A 44 7.78 5.68 23.17
N LEU A 45 7.48 6.42 22.09
CA LEU A 45 6.11 6.80 21.69
C LEU A 45 5.55 5.99 20.50
N HIS A 46 6.31 5.04 19.97
CA HIS A 46 6.01 4.39 18.69
C HIS A 46 5.97 2.87 18.85
N ALA A 47 4.94 2.27 18.28
CA ALA A 47 4.74 0.83 18.24
C ALA A 47 5.09 0.30 16.84
N ASP A 48 5.30 -1.01 16.72
CA ASP A 48 5.68 -1.64 15.45
C ASP A 48 4.59 -1.53 14.36
N ASP A 49 3.33 -1.36 14.76
CA ASP A 49 2.19 -1.13 13.85
C ASP A 49 2.04 0.35 13.43
N SER A 50 2.87 1.24 13.97
CA SER A 50 2.95 2.66 13.62
C SER A 50 4.35 3.23 13.90
N PRO A 51 5.36 2.75 13.18
CA PRO A 51 6.74 3.04 13.51
C PRO A 51 7.14 4.48 13.19
N LEU A 52 8.19 4.93 13.85
CA LEU A 52 8.96 6.12 13.49
C LEU A 52 10.18 5.67 12.69
N VAL A 53 10.34 6.20 11.48
CA VAL A 53 11.46 5.88 10.60
C VAL A 53 12.37 7.09 10.44
N GLY A 54 13.62 6.96 10.86
CA GLY A 54 14.66 7.98 10.70
C GLY A 54 15.53 7.70 9.50
N ILE A 55 15.63 8.62 8.54
CA ILE A 55 16.48 8.50 7.34
C ILE A 55 17.15 9.84 7.07
N LYS A 56 18.49 9.86 7.00
CA LYS A 56 19.28 11.07 6.67
C LYS A 56 18.87 12.32 7.46
N GLY A 57 18.61 12.14 8.77
CA GLY A 57 18.21 13.23 9.67
C GLY A 57 16.75 13.67 9.59
N LYS A 58 15.93 13.08 8.70
CA LYS A 58 14.48 13.24 8.70
C LYS A 58 13.80 12.13 9.49
N TYR A 59 12.68 12.44 10.15
CA TYR A 59 11.87 11.48 10.89
C TYR A 59 10.45 11.43 10.34
N PHE A 60 10.03 10.23 9.94
CA PHE A 60 8.73 9.97 9.36
C PHE A 60 7.92 9.07 10.29
N LYS A 61 6.73 9.53 10.68
CA LYS A 61 5.75 8.67 11.33
C LYS A 61 4.88 8.04 10.26
N ILE A 62 4.73 6.72 10.31
CA ILE A 62 4.01 5.94 9.29
C ILE A 62 2.91 5.08 9.91
N GLY A 63 2.00 4.60 9.06
CA GLY A 63 0.91 3.72 9.48
C GLY A 63 -0.28 4.47 10.09
N ARG A 64 -1.09 3.76 10.88
CA ARG A 64 -2.39 4.27 11.37
C ARG A 64 -2.25 5.53 12.22
N GLN A 65 -1.18 5.65 13.02
CA GLN A 65 -0.98 6.84 13.85
C GLN A 65 -0.53 8.08 13.06
N ALA A 66 0.03 7.91 11.86
CA ALA A 66 0.27 9.04 10.96
C ALA A 66 -1.07 9.71 10.62
N GLY A 67 -2.12 8.92 10.37
CA GLY A 67 -3.48 9.40 10.08
C GLY A 67 -4.17 10.21 11.19
N LYS A 68 -3.59 10.26 12.40
CA LYS A 68 -4.08 11.13 13.50
C LYS A 68 -3.47 12.53 13.47
N GLN A 69 -2.47 12.77 12.62
CA GLN A 69 -1.80 14.05 12.49
C GLN A 69 -2.50 14.90 11.42
N PRO A 70 -2.64 16.21 11.62
CA PRO A 70 -3.43 17.08 10.74
C PRO A 70 -2.88 17.19 9.31
N ASN A 71 -1.58 16.93 9.11
CA ASN A 71 -0.89 17.06 7.82
C ASN A 71 -0.39 15.70 7.30
N CYS A 72 -1.07 14.61 7.65
CA CYS A 72 -0.71 13.32 7.08
C CYS A 72 -1.02 13.28 5.59
N LEU A 73 -0.15 12.60 4.84
CA LEU A 73 -0.38 12.31 3.44
C LEU A 73 -0.59 10.81 3.28
N SER A 74 -1.56 10.42 2.45
CA SER A 74 -1.58 9.07 1.90
C SER A 74 -0.52 8.93 0.80
N ALA A 75 -0.03 7.70 0.59
CA ALA A 75 0.86 7.40 -0.54
C ALA A 75 0.22 7.79 -1.90
N ALA A 76 -1.10 7.79 -1.96
CA ALA A 76 -1.85 8.22 -3.14
C ALA A 76 -1.79 9.74 -3.36
N GLU A 77 -1.93 10.53 -2.30
CA GLU A 77 -1.90 11.99 -2.37
C GLU A 77 -0.49 12.52 -2.58
N ALA A 78 0.51 11.87 -1.97
CA ALA A 78 1.91 12.27 -2.09
C ALA A 78 2.56 11.79 -3.39
N GLY A 79 1.96 10.83 -4.09
CA GLY A 79 2.54 10.20 -5.27
C GLY A 79 3.53 9.10 -4.90
N LYS A 80 3.13 7.85 -5.15
CA LYS A 80 3.90 6.64 -4.82
C LYS A 80 5.31 6.58 -5.41
N ASN A 81 5.57 7.31 -6.50
CA ASN A 81 6.87 7.30 -7.17
C ASN A 81 7.90 8.19 -6.46
N GLN A 82 7.48 8.96 -5.46
CA GLN A 82 8.39 9.79 -4.67
C GLN A 82 9.13 8.95 -3.62
N SER A 83 10.46 8.98 -3.65
CA SER A 83 11.30 8.23 -2.72
C SER A 83 11.08 8.59 -1.26
N GLU A 84 10.74 9.85 -0.96
CA GLU A 84 10.39 10.30 0.38
C GLU A 84 9.12 9.64 0.95
N ILE A 85 8.33 8.97 0.11
CA ILE A 85 7.08 8.31 0.47
C ILE A 85 7.27 6.80 0.57
N PHE A 86 7.75 6.16 -0.50
CA PHE A 86 7.83 4.71 -0.53
C PHE A 86 9.02 4.16 0.27
N LEU A 87 10.16 4.86 0.31
CA LEU A 87 11.38 4.35 0.93
C LEU A 87 11.23 4.22 2.46
N PRO A 88 10.68 5.20 3.21
CA PRO A 88 10.41 5.00 4.63
C PRO A 88 9.49 3.82 4.90
N MET A 89 8.46 3.61 4.06
CA MET A 89 7.53 2.48 4.21
C MET A 89 8.23 1.14 3.96
N LEU A 90 9.09 1.06 2.94
CA LEU A 90 9.88 -0.13 2.64
C LEU A 90 10.86 -0.46 3.78
N LEU A 91 11.63 0.54 4.24
CA LEU A 91 12.64 0.38 5.27
C LEU A 91 12.04 0.02 6.64
N ALA A 92 10.87 0.55 6.99
CA ALA A 92 10.16 0.18 8.21
C ALA A 92 9.89 -1.33 8.34
N ASN A 93 9.69 -1.97 7.20
CA ASN A 93 9.38 -3.39 7.08
C ASN A 93 10.61 -4.25 6.76
N THR A 94 11.78 -3.63 6.64
CA THR A 94 13.03 -4.34 6.35
C THR A 94 13.68 -4.78 7.66
N PRO A 95 14.09 -6.05 7.80
CA PRO A 95 14.86 -6.52 8.95
C PRO A 95 16.22 -5.80 9.07
N ASP A 96 16.73 -5.68 10.29
CA ASP A 96 18.10 -5.23 10.50
C ASP A 96 19.09 -6.25 9.93
N GLY A 97 20.17 -5.78 9.31
CA GLY A 97 21.16 -6.61 8.62
C GLY A 97 20.64 -7.24 7.32
N PHE A 98 19.51 -6.81 6.77
CA PHE A 98 18.98 -7.35 5.51
C PHE A 98 19.99 -7.13 4.37
N GLU A 99 20.32 -8.20 3.65
CA GLU A 99 21.06 -8.15 2.38
C GLU A 99 20.34 -9.02 1.35
N GLY A 100 19.93 -8.42 0.21
CA GLY A 100 19.21 -9.14 -0.83
C GLY A 100 18.43 -8.27 -1.81
N SER A 101 17.43 -8.87 -2.46
CA SER A 101 16.62 -8.22 -3.49
C SER A 101 15.26 -7.75 -2.97
N VAL A 102 14.65 -6.81 -3.69
CA VAL A 102 13.26 -6.40 -3.48
C VAL A 102 12.43 -6.84 -4.68
N SER A 103 11.32 -7.53 -4.46
CA SER A 103 10.30 -7.81 -5.49
C SER A 103 9.09 -6.92 -5.23
N MET A 104 8.90 -5.90 -6.07
CA MET A 104 7.90 -4.85 -5.87
C MET A 104 6.73 -4.99 -6.84
N LEU A 105 5.50 -4.96 -6.31
CA LEU A 105 4.30 -4.84 -7.13
C LEU A 105 4.08 -3.39 -7.55
N VAL A 106 3.72 -3.21 -8.82
CA VAL A 106 3.40 -1.91 -9.43
C VAL A 106 2.09 -2.00 -10.22
N PRO A 107 1.31 -0.90 -10.31
CA PRO A 107 0.05 -0.91 -11.06
C PRO A 107 0.28 -1.06 -12.57
N SER A 108 1.35 -0.46 -13.09
CA SER A 108 1.74 -0.50 -14.50
C SER A 108 3.27 -0.50 -14.62
N ARG A 109 3.77 -0.96 -15.78
CA ARG A 109 5.21 -1.04 -16.05
C ARG A 109 5.69 0.22 -16.76
N ASP A 110 5.99 1.25 -15.99
CA ASP A 110 6.60 2.49 -16.48
C ASP A 110 8.10 2.47 -16.23
N LYS A 111 8.89 2.40 -17.30
CA LYS A 111 10.36 2.34 -17.24
C LYS A 111 10.97 3.53 -16.52
N ALA A 112 10.41 4.73 -16.65
CA ALA A 112 10.95 5.93 -16.01
C ALA A 112 10.74 5.82 -14.49
N ALA A 113 9.50 5.55 -14.05
CA ALA A 113 9.19 5.35 -12.64
C ALA A 113 9.99 4.20 -12.01
N GLU A 114 10.10 3.07 -12.70
CA GLU A 114 10.90 1.92 -12.25
C GLU A 114 12.38 2.26 -12.10
N THR A 115 12.94 3.04 -13.02
CA THR A 115 14.34 3.49 -12.94
C THR A 115 14.57 4.39 -11.73
N TRP A 116 13.64 5.33 -11.48
CA TRP A 116 13.68 6.21 -10.31
C TRP A 116 13.58 5.43 -9.00
N ILE A 117 12.61 4.51 -8.91
CA ILE A 117 12.41 3.66 -7.72
C ILE A 117 13.65 2.79 -7.50
N ARG A 118 14.16 2.12 -8.54
CA ARG A 118 15.36 1.30 -8.49
C ARG A 118 16.56 2.09 -7.97
N THR A 119 16.79 3.28 -8.52
CA THR A 119 17.92 4.14 -8.10
C THR A 119 17.83 4.54 -6.62
N ALA A 120 16.62 4.78 -6.11
CA ALA A 120 16.42 5.14 -4.71
C ALA A 120 16.53 3.94 -3.75
N ILE A 121 16.21 2.71 -4.20
CA ILE A 121 16.30 1.50 -3.37
C ILE A 121 17.71 0.91 -3.38
N LEU A 122 18.38 0.84 -4.54
CA LEU A 122 19.68 0.19 -4.68
C LEU A 122 20.79 0.97 -3.96
N ASN A 123 21.05 0.59 -2.71
CA ASN A 123 22.23 0.99 -1.95
C ASN A 123 22.26 0.24 -0.61
N THR A 124 23.29 0.52 0.18
CA THR A 124 23.25 0.38 1.63
C THR A 124 22.50 1.58 2.23
N HIS A 125 21.53 1.31 3.09
CA HIS A 125 20.75 2.29 3.84
C HIS A 125 21.06 2.16 5.32
N GLU A 126 21.51 3.25 5.92
CA GLU A 126 21.53 3.44 7.37
C GLU A 126 20.27 4.21 7.74
N TYR A 127 19.48 3.64 8.64
CA TYR A 127 18.20 4.20 9.05
C TYR A 127 17.91 3.84 10.50
N SER A 128 16.86 4.40 11.08
CA SER A 128 16.37 3.95 12.37
C SER A 128 14.89 3.62 12.32
N VAL A 129 14.47 2.63 13.09
CA VAL A 129 13.07 2.31 13.33
C VAL A 129 12.84 2.35 14.82
N ASN A 130 11.95 3.23 15.28
CA ASN A 130 11.68 3.44 16.70
C ASN A 130 12.97 3.71 17.50
N HIS A 131 13.86 4.55 16.94
CA HIS A 131 15.19 4.91 17.49
C HIS A 131 16.22 3.79 17.55
N GLN A 132 15.88 2.59 17.09
CA GLN A 132 16.86 1.52 16.90
C GLN A 132 17.53 1.72 15.54
N ASN A 133 18.84 1.95 15.55
CA ASN A 133 19.62 2.04 14.32
C ASN A 133 19.63 0.67 13.63
N ARG A 134 19.46 0.70 12.31
CA ARG A 134 19.43 -0.47 11.44
C ARG A 134 20.23 -0.20 10.18
N ILE A 135 20.69 -1.28 9.56
CA ILE A 135 21.34 -1.25 8.26
C ILE A 135 20.69 -2.28 7.33
N ALA A 136 20.48 -1.90 6.08
CA ALA A 136 20.01 -2.80 5.04
C ALA A 136 20.71 -2.52 3.71
N ARG A 137 21.03 -3.56 2.95
CA ARG A 137 21.66 -3.48 1.64
C ARG A 137 20.78 -4.14 0.59
N PHE A 138 20.31 -3.37 -0.37
CA PHE A 138 19.54 -3.88 -1.49
C PHE A 138 20.44 -4.04 -2.72
N THR A 139 20.54 -5.26 -3.23
CA THR A 139 21.41 -5.62 -4.37
C THR A 139 20.68 -5.63 -5.69
N ASP A 140 19.36 -5.86 -5.68
CA ASP A 140 18.52 -5.83 -6.88
C ASP A 140 17.07 -5.42 -6.56
N VAL A 141 16.35 -4.97 -7.59
CA VAL A 141 14.92 -4.67 -7.55
C VAL A 141 14.24 -5.30 -8.75
N GLU A 142 13.26 -6.15 -8.52
CA GLU A 142 12.36 -6.68 -9.53
C GLU A 142 11.01 -6.00 -9.42
N PHE A 143 10.36 -5.76 -10.55
CA PHE A 143 9.03 -5.18 -10.59
C PHE A 143 8.07 -6.21 -11.18
N HIS A 144 6.86 -6.27 -10.67
CA HIS A 144 5.80 -7.13 -11.20
C HIS A 144 4.49 -6.36 -11.21
N ARG A 145 3.62 -6.63 -12.19
CA ARG A 145 2.29 -6.01 -12.20
C ARG A 145 1.42 -6.67 -11.14
N GLU A 146 0.72 -5.86 -10.35
CA GLU A 146 -0.19 -6.31 -9.28
C GLU A 146 -1.17 -7.38 -9.81
N SER A 147 -1.92 -7.04 -10.87
CA SER A 147 -2.96 -7.89 -11.44
C SER A 147 -2.43 -9.17 -12.10
N ASP A 148 -1.30 -9.11 -12.78
CA ASP A 148 -0.69 -10.26 -13.49
C ASP A 148 -0.24 -11.31 -12.49
N THR A 149 0.42 -10.86 -11.41
CA THR A 149 0.94 -11.73 -10.35
C THR A 149 -0.20 -12.42 -9.60
N ALA A 150 -1.29 -11.69 -9.32
CA ALA A 150 -2.47 -12.24 -8.68
C ALA A 150 -3.15 -13.31 -9.54
N LEU A 151 -3.30 -13.07 -10.85
CA LEU A 151 -3.92 -14.05 -11.74
C LEU A 151 -3.03 -15.27 -11.95
N LEU A 152 -1.72 -15.07 -12.13
CA LEU A 152 -0.75 -16.15 -12.22
C LEU A 152 -0.82 -17.04 -10.98
N HIS A 153 -0.85 -16.45 -9.78
CA HIS A 153 -1.07 -17.20 -8.55
C HIS A 153 -2.40 -17.96 -8.58
N GLY A 154 -3.49 -17.36 -9.06
CA GLY A 154 -4.79 -18.01 -9.24
C GLY A 154 -4.73 -19.28 -10.08
N TYR A 155 -4.02 -19.25 -11.22
CA TYR A 155 -3.79 -20.43 -12.06
C TYR A 155 -2.87 -21.46 -11.40
N LEU A 156 -1.75 -21.03 -10.81
CA LEU A 156 -0.76 -21.92 -10.20
C LEU A 156 -1.29 -22.62 -8.95
N SER A 157 -2.17 -21.96 -8.19
CA SER A 157 -2.83 -22.51 -6.99
C SER A 157 -4.09 -23.33 -7.30
N GLY A 158 -4.56 -23.33 -8.56
CA GLY A 158 -5.76 -24.05 -8.98
C GLY A 158 -7.09 -23.38 -8.61
N ILE A 159 -7.07 -22.10 -8.20
CA ILE A 159 -8.28 -21.28 -8.04
C ILE A 159 -8.96 -21.08 -9.39
N VAL A 160 -8.16 -20.88 -10.44
CA VAL A 160 -8.61 -20.80 -11.83
C VAL A 160 -8.17 -22.09 -12.55
N PRO A 161 -9.08 -22.82 -13.21
CA PRO A 161 -8.72 -23.97 -14.02
C PRO A 161 -7.74 -23.60 -15.13
N LYS A 162 -6.68 -24.40 -15.35
CA LYS A 162 -5.61 -24.10 -16.31
C LYS A 162 -6.08 -23.95 -17.77
N ASN A 163 -7.22 -24.52 -18.14
CA ASN A 163 -7.74 -24.50 -19.51
C ASN A 163 -8.82 -23.43 -19.74
N ASP A 164 -9.15 -22.65 -18.71
CA ASP A 164 -10.19 -21.63 -18.79
C ASP A 164 -9.57 -20.26 -19.02
N GLY A 165 -10.33 -19.37 -19.65
CA GLY A 165 -10.05 -17.94 -19.64
C GLY A 165 -10.55 -17.31 -18.35
N ALA A 166 -9.84 -16.30 -17.86
CA ALA A 166 -10.20 -15.57 -16.65
C ALA A 166 -10.36 -14.08 -16.94
N LEU A 167 -11.46 -13.51 -16.44
CA LEU A 167 -11.59 -12.06 -16.23
C LEU A 167 -11.16 -11.76 -14.80
N LEU A 168 -10.08 -10.98 -14.66
CA LEU A 168 -9.67 -10.41 -13.38
C LEU A 168 -10.08 -8.94 -13.33
N ILE A 169 -10.74 -8.57 -12.23
CA ILE A 169 -11.04 -7.18 -11.88
C ILE A 169 -10.39 -6.90 -10.53
N ASP A 170 -9.36 -6.08 -10.55
CA ASP A 170 -8.59 -5.65 -9.38
C ASP A 170 -9.02 -4.23 -8.99
N ILE A 171 -9.76 -4.13 -7.89
CA ILE A 171 -10.31 -2.88 -7.36
C ILE A 171 -9.38 -2.38 -6.25
N GLY A 172 -8.39 -1.58 -6.64
CA GLY A 172 -7.42 -1.00 -5.73
C GLY A 172 -7.88 0.31 -5.07
N GLY A 173 -6.96 0.92 -4.33
CA GLY A 173 -7.22 2.20 -3.67
C GLY A 173 -7.33 3.38 -4.65
N GLY A 174 -6.53 3.41 -5.71
CA GLY A 174 -6.53 4.52 -6.68
C GLY A 174 -6.88 4.12 -8.11
N THR A 175 -6.77 2.84 -8.42
CA THR A 175 -6.90 2.27 -9.75
C THR A 175 -7.88 1.11 -9.71
N VAL A 176 -8.61 0.92 -10.80
CA VAL A 176 -9.29 -0.35 -11.08
C VAL A 176 -8.64 -0.92 -12.32
N ASN A 177 -8.09 -2.12 -12.23
CA ASN A 177 -7.51 -2.83 -13.35
C ASN A 177 -8.47 -3.93 -13.78
N ALA A 178 -8.72 -4.05 -15.09
CA ALA A 178 -9.48 -5.16 -15.64
C ALA A 178 -8.62 -5.84 -16.71
N LEU A 179 -8.53 -7.16 -16.68
CA LEU A 179 -7.82 -7.92 -17.70
C LEU A 179 -8.48 -9.26 -17.97
N ILE A 180 -8.37 -9.71 -19.21
CA ILE A 180 -8.78 -11.04 -19.65
C ILE A 180 -7.51 -11.78 -20.05
N ALA A 181 -7.31 -12.98 -19.51
CA ALA A 181 -6.14 -13.78 -19.80
C ALA A 181 -6.42 -15.28 -19.77
N THR A 182 -5.63 -16.04 -20.51
CA THR A 182 -5.54 -17.50 -20.47
C THR A 182 -4.19 -17.92 -19.88
N PHE A 183 -4.06 -19.19 -19.53
CA PHE A 183 -2.80 -19.73 -19.01
C PHE A 183 -2.41 -21.00 -19.77
N GLU A 184 -1.47 -20.86 -20.70
CA GLU A 184 -1.05 -21.96 -21.58
C GLU A 184 0.45 -22.18 -21.46
N ASN A 185 0.87 -23.45 -21.50
CA ASN A 185 2.30 -23.83 -21.45
C ASN A 185 3.09 -23.26 -20.26
N GLY A 186 2.42 -22.92 -19.16
CA GLY A 186 3.06 -22.36 -17.97
C GLY A 186 3.20 -20.83 -18.01
N GLU A 187 2.65 -20.16 -19.01
CA GLU A 187 2.73 -18.72 -19.19
C GLU A 187 1.33 -18.07 -19.20
N LEU A 188 1.25 -16.85 -18.68
CA LEU A 188 0.04 -16.05 -18.67
C LEU A 188 -0.06 -15.28 -20.00
N ASP A 189 -1.08 -15.54 -20.80
CA ASP A 189 -1.35 -14.82 -22.05
C ASP A 189 -2.45 -13.78 -21.83
N ILE A 190 -2.10 -12.50 -21.99
CA ILE A 190 -3.02 -11.38 -21.75
C ILE A 190 -3.74 -11.01 -23.05
N LEU A 191 -5.02 -11.37 -23.14
CA LEU A 191 -5.86 -11.12 -24.31
C LEU A 191 -6.38 -9.67 -24.36
N TRP A 192 -6.69 -9.11 -23.20
CA TRP A 192 -7.20 -7.75 -23.07
C TRP A 192 -6.83 -7.16 -21.70
N ARG A 193 -6.60 -5.84 -21.65
CA ARG A 193 -6.35 -5.11 -20.42
C ARG A 193 -6.81 -3.67 -20.55
N GLU A 194 -7.40 -3.15 -19.49
CA GLU A 194 -7.67 -1.74 -19.29
C GLU A 194 -7.34 -1.34 -17.84
N SER A 195 -6.77 -0.14 -17.67
CA SER A 195 -6.52 0.46 -16.35
C SER A 195 -7.34 1.74 -16.21
N PHE A 196 -8.13 1.81 -15.17
CA PHE A 196 -8.98 2.96 -14.86
C PHE A 196 -8.39 3.73 -13.68
N ASP A 197 -7.57 4.74 -13.99
CA ASP A 197 -6.99 5.63 -12.99
C ASP A 197 -8.07 6.48 -12.31
N ASN A 198 -7.87 6.78 -11.03
CA ASN A 198 -8.78 7.57 -10.20
C ASN A 198 -10.20 6.98 -10.09
N ARG A 199 -10.35 5.65 -10.18
CA ARG A 199 -11.65 4.95 -10.05
C ARG A 199 -11.75 3.99 -8.86
N GLY A 200 -10.71 3.90 -8.03
CA GLY A 200 -10.66 3.01 -6.86
C GLY A 200 -11.31 3.56 -5.58
N GLY A 201 -10.95 2.96 -4.44
CA GLY A 201 -11.50 3.33 -3.12
C GLY A 201 -11.34 4.81 -2.73
N ILE A 202 -10.33 5.51 -3.24
CA ILE A 202 -10.14 6.96 -3.04
C ILE A 202 -11.22 7.76 -3.75
N ALA A 203 -11.59 7.36 -4.97
CA ALA A 203 -12.64 8.02 -5.72
C ALA A 203 -13.99 7.83 -5.01
N LEU A 204 -14.26 6.60 -4.55
CA LEU A 204 -15.43 6.31 -3.72
C LEU A 204 -15.44 7.16 -2.43
N ALA A 205 -14.31 7.25 -1.73
CA ALA A 205 -14.20 8.06 -0.52
C ALA A 205 -14.45 9.55 -0.80
N LYS A 206 -13.92 10.10 -1.90
CA LYS A 206 -14.20 11.49 -2.34
C LYS A 206 -15.69 11.68 -2.64
N SER A 207 -16.32 10.75 -3.37
CA SER A 207 -17.75 10.81 -3.64
C SER A 207 -18.60 10.79 -2.36
N ILE A 208 -18.20 10.02 -1.34
CA ILE A 208 -18.87 10.02 -0.03
C ILE A 208 -18.67 11.37 0.68
N LEU A 209 -17.45 11.91 0.69
CA LEU A 209 -17.17 13.25 1.25
C LEU A 209 -18.01 14.34 0.59
N ASP A 210 -18.31 14.18 -0.70
CA ASP A 210 -19.09 15.14 -1.47
C ASP A 210 -20.60 15.10 -1.22
N THR A 211 -21.09 14.12 -0.47
CA THR A 211 -22.51 14.07 -0.07
C THR A 211 -22.86 15.16 0.93
N ASP A 212 -24.07 15.73 0.83
CA ASP A 212 -24.56 16.76 1.75
C ASP A 212 -24.51 16.32 3.21
N CYS A 213 -24.70 15.02 3.45
CA CYS A 213 -24.70 14.48 4.79
C CYS A 213 -23.33 14.58 5.47
N VAL A 214 -22.23 14.42 4.71
CA VAL A 214 -20.85 14.55 5.19
C VAL A 214 -20.38 16.00 5.17
N LYS A 215 -20.71 16.78 4.13
CA LYS A 215 -20.35 18.21 4.04
C LYS A 215 -20.87 19.03 5.21
N SER A 216 -22.02 18.67 5.75
CA SER A 216 -22.62 19.31 6.94
C SER A 216 -21.91 18.99 8.27
N GLN A 217 -20.96 18.04 8.27
CA GLN A 217 -20.23 17.59 9.46
C GLN A 217 -18.83 18.21 9.52
N LYS A 218 -18.16 18.08 10.68
CA LYS A 218 -16.75 18.44 10.86
C LYS A 218 -15.91 17.89 9.71
N SER A 219 -14.93 18.67 9.24
CA SER A 219 -14.06 18.33 8.10
C SER A 219 -13.52 16.90 8.19
N MET A 220 -14.11 15.98 7.42
CA MET A 220 -13.60 14.63 7.25
C MET A 220 -12.63 14.60 6.08
N SER A 221 -11.61 13.74 6.19
CA SER A 221 -10.59 13.54 5.17
C SER A 221 -10.77 12.19 4.46
N VAL A 222 -10.15 12.04 3.29
CA VAL A 222 -10.27 10.84 2.45
C VAL A 222 -9.86 9.58 3.20
N HIS A 223 -8.73 9.60 3.92
CA HIS A 223 -8.25 8.42 4.65
C HIS A 223 -9.19 8.01 5.78
N GLN A 224 -9.85 8.95 6.44
CA GLN A 224 -10.85 8.65 7.48
C GLN A 224 -12.07 7.93 6.91
N ILE A 225 -12.52 8.31 5.72
CA ILE A 225 -13.60 7.61 5.02
C ILE A 225 -13.13 6.22 4.57
N MET A 226 -11.93 6.11 4.02
CA MET A 226 -11.38 4.80 3.63
C MET A 226 -11.22 3.86 4.83
N ASP A 227 -10.79 4.37 6.00
CA ASP A 227 -10.74 3.62 7.25
C ASP A 227 -12.14 3.17 7.67
N ALA A 228 -13.14 4.05 7.55
CA ALA A 228 -14.53 3.71 7.85
C ALA A 228 -15.08 2.59 6.95
N ILE A 229 -14.81 2.66 5.63
CA ILE A 229 -15.19 1.61 4.68
C ILE A 229 -14.51 0.28 5.03
N ALA A 230 -13.20 0.30 5.29
CA ALA A 230 -12.44 -0.90 5.64
C ALA A 230 -12.89 -1.54 6.97
N ASP A 231 -13.30 -0.72 7.94
CA ASP A 231 -13.86 -1.17 9.22
C ASP A 231 -15.34 -1.57 9.12
N GLY A 232 -15.97 -1.47 7.93
CA GLY A 232 -17.39 -1.75 7.73
C GLY A 232 -18.33 -0.78 8.45
N LYS A 233 -17.85 0.42 8.80
CA LYS A 233 -18.65 1.45 9.49
C LYS A 233 -19.69 2.02 8.54
N ARG A 234 -20.89 2.19 9.07
CA ARG A 234 -22.06 2.71 8.32
C ARG A 234 -22.54 4.07 8.80
N TYR A 235 -21.82 4.69 9.73
CA TYR A 235 -22.21 5.94 10.37
C TYR A 235 -21.09 6.97 10.27
N ILE A 236 -21.48 8.24 10.23
CA ILE A 236 -20.59 9.39 10.27
C ILE A 236 -20.75 10.08 11.65
N GLY A 237 -19.65 10.24 12.39
CA GLY A 237 -19.66 10.85 13.73
C GLY A 237 -19.74 9.86 14.91
N ASN A 238 -19.97 10.37 16.12
CA ASN A 238 -20.12 9.58 17.34
C ASN A 238 -21.61 9.24 17.57
N ARG A 239 -22.07 8.11 17.01
CA ARG A 239 -23.40 7.47 17.12
C ARG A 239 -24.53 7.99 16.20
N SER A 240 -25.12 7.04 15.47
CA SER A 240 -26.49 6.87 14.92
C SER A 240 -27.26 7.97 14.17
N ASP A 241 -26.82 9.22 14.08
CA ASP A 241 -27.71 10.25 13.52
C ASP A 241 -27.95 10.11 12.01
N ARG A 242 -27.01 9.46 11.30
CA ARG A 242 -27.12 9.13 9.86
C ARG A 242 -26.44 7.80 9.58
N SER A 243 -27.23 6.74 9.43
CA SER A 243 -26.76 5.45 8.92
C SER A 243 -26.98 5.38 7.41
N PHE A 244 -26.00 4.87 6.67
CA PHE A 244 -26.28 4.34 5.33
C PHE A 244 -27.10 3.05 5.51
N GLU A 245 -28.35 3.07 5.06
CA GLU A 245 -29.14 1.83 5.00
C GLU A 245 -28.40 0.82 4.11
N PRO A 246 -28.30 -0.46 4.52
CA PRO A 246 -27.78 -1.48 3.63
C PRO A 246 -28.64 -1.52 2.37
N VAL A 247 -28.00 -1.56 1.20
CA VAL A 247 -28.68 -2.01 -0.01
C VAL A 247 -28.99 -3.49 0.21
N LEU A 248 -30.20 -3.78 0.68
CA LEU A 248 -30.69 -5.14 0.75
C LEU A 248 -30.73 -5.65 -0.69
N MET A 249 -29.80 -6.54 -1.04
CA MET A 249 -30.00 -7.41 -2.19
C MET A 249 -31.16 -8.33 -1.79
N THR A 250 -32.37 -7.98 -2.22
CA THR A 250 -33.45 -8.94 -2.31
C THR A 250 -32.98 -10.01 -3.29
N ALA A 251 -32.67 -11.20 -2.76
CA ALA A 251 -32.44 -12.39 -3.55
C ALA A 251 -33.69 -12.77 -4.35
#